data_AF-A0A2J6XBZ1-F1
#
_entry.id   AF-A0A2J6XBZ1-F1
#
_cell.length_a   1.000
_cell.length_b   1.000
_cell.length_c   1.000
_cell.angle_alpha   90.00
_cell.angle_beta   90.00
_cell.angle_gamma   90.00
#
_symmetry.space_group_name_H-M   'P 1'
#
loop_
_entity.id
_entity.type
_entity.pdbx_description
1 polymer ?
#
loop_
_entity_poly.entity_id
_entity_poly.type
_entity_poly.pdbx_seq_one_letter_code
_entity_poly.pdbx_strand_id
1 'polypeptide(L)'
;MALNHHRYIVASSVLVDMLGYGLIMPLLPFIVQTRGGNATIIGLLGSLYTLIQLLAAPLFGALSDRVGRRPVILDCLFGSALAYSWLALADSLPLLAAAIALG
;
A
#
# COMPACT_ATOMS: atom_id res chain seq x y z
N MET A 1 23.11 -27.74 -5.69
CA MET A 1 22.20 -27.36 -4.58
C MET A 1 22.41 -25.88 -4.22
N ALA A 2 22.08 -24.97 -5.15
CA ALA A 2 22.46 -23.55 -5.05
C ALA A 2 21.33 -22.58 -5.49
N LEU A 3 20.07 -22.99 -5.44
CA LEU A 3 18.92 -22.14 -5.71
C LEU A 3 18.02 -22.12 -4.49
N ASN A 4 17.89 -20.99 -3.78
CA ASN A 4 16.74 -20.70 -2.88
C ASN A 4 16.67 -19.25 -2.34
N HIS A 5 17.78 -18.50 -2.28
CA HIS A 5 17.81 -17.16 -1.68
C HIS A 5 16.81 -16.15 -2.29
N HIS A 6 16.55 -16.23 -3.60
CA HIS A 6 15.62 -15.33 -4.28
C HIS A 6 14.16 -15.49 -3.81
N ARG A 7 13.75 -16.71 -3.48
CA ARG A 7 12.38 -17.01 -3.00
C ARG A 7 12.17 -16.47 -1.60
N TYR A 8 13.20 -16.54 -0.75
CA TYR A 8 13.17 -15.98 0.60
C TYR A 8 13.08 -14.45 0.60
N ILE A 9 13.81 -13.77 -0.29
CA ILE A 9 13.72 -12.31 -0.42
C ILE A 9 12.28 -11.89 -0.74
N VAL A 10 11.70 -12.48 -1.79
CA VAL A 10 10.31 -12.19 -2.19
C VAL A 10 9.32 -12.49 -1.07
N ALA A 11 9.45 -13.64 -0.40
CA ALA A 11 8.58 -14.01 0.71
C ALA A 11 8.69 -13.02 1.88
N SER A 12 9.90 -12.59 2.23
CA SER A 12 10.11 -11.60 3.29
C SER A 12 9.56 -10.22 2.94
N SER A 13 9.69 -9.77 1.68
CA SER A 13 9.13 -8.50 1.23
C SER A 13 7.61 -8.50 1.29
N VAL A 14 6.97 -9.57 0.83
CA VAL A 14 5.50 -9.73 0.91
C VAL A 14 5.04 -9.80 2.38
N LEU A 15 5.81 -10.46 3.25
CA LEU A 15 5.51 -10.50 4.67
C LEU A 15 5.54 -9.09 5.30
N VAL A 16 6.57 -8.30 4.99
CA VAL A 16 6.68 -6.92 5.49
C VAL A 16 5.52 -6.06 4.99
N ASP A 17 5.15 -6.21 3.71
CA ASP A 17 4.02 -5.49 3.11
C ASP A 17 2.68 -5.82 3.80
N MET A 18 2.40 -7.12 3.99
CA MET A 18 1.19 -7.58 4.68
C MET A 18 1.11 -7.10 6.14
N LEU A 19 2.25 -7.00 6.83
CA LEU A 19 2.30 -6.43 8.19
C LEU A 19 1.98 -4.94 8.19
N GLY A 20 2.55 -4.17 7.27
CA GLY A 20 2.26 -2.74 7.14
C GLY A 20 0.78 -2.49 6.86
N TYR A 21 0.23 -3.21 5.89
CA TYR A 21 -1.19 -3.14 5.54
C TYR A 21 -2.09 -3.56 6.72
N GLY A 22 -1.76 -4.66 7.37
CA GLY A 22 -2.52 -5.20 8.52
C GLY A 22 -2.51 -4.29 9.74
N LEU A 23 -1.48 -3.47 9.91
CA LEU A 23 -1.43 -2.44 10.95
C LEU A 23 -2.24 -1.20 10.56
N ILE A 24 -2.12 -0.73 9.32
CA ILE A 24 -2.68 0.57 8.91
C ILE A 24 -4.17 0.51 8.63
N MET A 25 -4.66 -0.55 7.98
CA MET A 25 -6.09 -0.65 7.65
C MET A 25 -7.05 -0.53 8.85
N PRO A 26 -6.85 -1.21 9.98
CA PRO A 26 -7.71 -1.03 11.14
C PRO A 26 -7.54 0.34 11.81
N LEU A 27 -6.39 1.01 11.63
CA LEU A 27 -6.10 2.34 12.15
C LEU A 27 -6.73 3.47 11.31
N LEU A 28 -6.90 3.25 10.01
CA LEU A 28 -7.49 4.22 9.09
C LEU A 28 -8.80 4.87 9.58
N PRO A 29 -9.82 4.12 10.06
CA PRO A 29 -11.06 4.72 10.56
C PRO A 29 -10.84 5.60 11.80
N PHE A 30 -9.86 5.29 12.65
CA PHE A 30 -9.51 6.13 13.80
C PHE A 30 -8.84 7.42 13.34
N ILE A 31 -7.89 7.33 12.42
CA ILE A 31 -7.19 8.49 11.85
C ILE A 31 -8.20 9.45 11.19
N VAL A 32 -9.13 8.92 10.40
CA VAL A 32 -10.16 9.73 9.74
C VAL A 32 -11.09 10.41 10.75
N GLN A 33 -11.53 9.69 11.79
CA GLN A 33 -12.39 10.25 12.84
C GLN A 33 -11.70 11.37 13.64
N THR A 34 -10.41 11.20 13.99
CA THR A 34 -9.65 12.24 14.71
C THR A 34 -9.47 13.53 13.89
N ARG A 35 -9.62 13.46 12.57
CA ARG A 35 -9.51 14.61 11.64
C ARG A 35 -10.88 15.12 11.17
N GLY A 36 -11.95 14.81 11.90
CA GLY A 36 -13.31 15.29 11.62
C GLY A 36 -14.01 14.58 10.46
N GLY A 37 -13.47 13.46 9.97
CA GLY A 37 -14.12 12.65 8.95
C GLY A 37 -15.23 11.76 9.51
N ASN A 38 -16.15 11.34 8.64
CA ASN A 38 -17.30 10.51 8.97
C ASN A 38 -17.25 9.14 8.27
N ALA A 39 -18.23 8.26 8.56
CA ALA A 39 -18.32 6.93 7.95
C ALA A 39 -18.35 6.99 6.41
N THR A 40 -18.98 8.01 5.83
CA THR A 40 -19.01 8.20 4.37
C THR A 40 -17.62 8.43 3.79
N ILE A 41 -16.80 9.26 4.44
CA ILE A 41 -15.41 9.50 4.02
C ILE A 41 -14.58 8.23 4.14
N ILE A 42 -14.74 7.46 5.22
CA ILE A 42 -14.04 6.17 5.37
C ILE A 42 -14.41 5.22 4.22
N GLY A 43 -15.70 5.10 3.90
CA GLY A 43 -16.17 4.30 2.78
C GLY A 43 -15.64 4.79 1.43
N LEU A 44 -15.59 6.10 1.21
CA LEU A 44 -15.03 6.69 -0.02
C LEU A 44 -13.53 6.41 -0.15
N LEU A 45 -12.76 6.56 0.93
CA LEU A 45 -11.33 6.28 0.93
C LEU A 45 -11.04 4.78 0.70
N GLY A 46 -11.82 3.88 1.31
CA GLY A 46 -11.73 2.44 1.05
C GLY A 46 -12.13 2.07 -0.38
N SER A 47 -13.13 2.74 -0.95
CA SER A 47 -13.54 2.55 -2.35
C SER A 47 -12.46 3.06 -3.31
N LEU A 48 -11.83 4.19 -3.00
CA LEU A 48 -10.72 4.73 -3.77
C LEU A 48 -9.52 3.79 -3.73
N TYR A 49 -9.17 3.27 -2.56
CA TYR A 49 -8.10 2.28 -2.40
C TYR A 49 -8.33 1.05 -3.27
N THR A 50 -9.52 0.44 -3.18
CA THR A 50 -9.85 -0.77 -3.96
C THR A 50 -9.92 -0.48 -5.47
N LEU A 51 -10.41 0.69 -5.88
CA LEU A 51 -10.42 1.12 -7.27
C LEU A 51 -8.99 1.25 -7.83
N ILE A 52 -8.09 1.91 -7.10
CA ILE A 52 -6.70 2.08 -7.50
C ILE A 52 -6.01 0.71 -7.54
N GLN A 53 -6.20 -0.12 -6.52
CA GLN A 53 -5.63 -1.47 -6.47
C GLN A 53 -6.12 -2.34 -7.65
N LEU A 54 -7.40 -2.22 -8.04
CA LEU A 54 -7.96 -2.93 -9.19
C LEU A 54 -7.27 -2.54 -10.50
N LEU A 55 -6.92 -1.27 -10.67
CA LEU A 55 -6.22 -0.77 -11.86
C LEU A 55 -4.71 -1.08 -11.81
N ALA A 56 -4.11 -0.97 -10.63
CA ALA A 56 -2.69 -1.16 -10.38
C ALA A 56 -2.29 -2.65 -10.46
N ALA A 57 -3.11 -3.56 -9.94
CA ALA A 57 -2.82 -5.00 -9.90
C ALA A 57 -2.47 -5.60 -11.29
N PRO A 58 -3.27 -5.42 -12.36
CA PRO A 58 -2.90 -5.93 -13.68
C PRO A 58 -1.68 -5.20 -14.28
N LEU A 59 -1.53 -3.90 -14.01
CA LEU A 59 -0.43 -3.08 -14.53
C LEU A 59 0.92 -3.54 -13.95
N PHE A 60 1.01 -3.60 -12.62
CA PHE A 60 2.22 -4.03 -11.92
C PHE A 60 2.46 -5.54 -12.04
N GLY A 61 1.40 -6.35 -12.16
CA GLY A 61 1.51 -7.78 -12.47
C GLY A 61 2.19 -8.01 -13.82
N ALA A 62 1.69 -7.38 -14.88
CA ALA A 62 2.29 -7.48 -16.22
C ALA A 62 3.72 -6.90 -16.27
N LEU A 63 3.97 -5.81 -15.54
CA LEU A 63 5.31 -5.22 -15.44
C LEU A 63 6.29 -6.16 -14.71
N SER A 64 5.84 -6.77 -13.61
CA SER A 64 6.58 -7.76 -12.83
C SER A 64 6.95 -8.99 -13.67
N ASP A 65 6.07 -9.43 -14.56
CA ASP A 65 6.33 -10.57 -15.42
C ASP A 65 7.36 -10.24 -16.54
N ARG A 66 7.45 -8.97 -16.96
CA ARG A 66 8.39 -8.52 -18.00
C ARG A 66 9.78 -8.14 -17.47
N VAL A 67 9.84 -7.40 -16.37
CA VAL A 67 11.10 -6.86 -15.79
C VAL A 67 11.69 -7.83 -14.75
N GLY A 68 10.88 -8.77 -14.27
CA GLY A 68 11.21 -9.70 -13.19
C GLY A 68 10.60 -9.25 -11.86
N ARG A 69 10.15 -10.24 -11.06
CA ARG A 69 9.38 -9.99 -9.82
C ARG A 69 10.14 -9.17 -8.76
N ARG A 70 11.46 -9.33 -8.66
CA ARG A 70 12.26 -8.73 -7.57
C ARG A 70 12.31 -7.19 -7.61
N PRO A 71 12.72 -6.53 -8.72
CA PRO A 71 12.76 -5.07 -8.77
C PRO A 71 11.38 -4.45 -8.52
N VAL A 72 10.34 -4.97 -9.16
CA VAL A 72 8.97 -4.43 -9.02
C VAL A 72 8.47 -4.51 -7.57
N ILE A 73 8.72 -5.62 -6.86
CA ILE A 73 8.33 -5.74 -5.44
C ILE A 73 9.09 -4.75 -4.56
N LEU A 74 10.38 -4.51 -4.83
CA LEU A 74 11.17 -3.54 -4.06
C LEU A 74 10.69 -2.10 -4.30
N ASP A 75 10.36 -1.76 -5.55
CA ASP A 75 9.80 -0.45 -5.90
C ASP A 75 8.42 -0.23 -5.26
N CYS A 76 7.55 -1.25 -5.28
CA CYS A 76 6.27 -1.21 -4.58
C CYS A 76 6.47 -1.02 -3.07
N LEU A 77 7.36 -1.80 -2.45
CA LEU A 77 7.62 -1.71 -1.01
C LEU A 77 8.16 -0.33 -0.62
N PHE A 78 9.00 0.27 -1.46
CA PHE A 78 9.47 1.63 -1.28
C PHE A 78 8.33 2.66 -1.41
N GLY A 79 7.46 2.48 -2.41
CA GLY A 79 6.24 3.28 -2.58
C GLY A 79 5.32 3.20 -1.36
N SER A 80 5.06 2.01 -0.84
CA SER A 80 4.25 1.79 0.37
C SER A 80 4.89 2.44 1.60
N ALA A 81 6.21 2.36 1.76
CA ALA A 81 6.91 3.04 2.85
C ALA A 81 6.76 4.56 2.79
N LEU A 82 6.83 5.15 1.59
CA LEU A 82 6.58 6.58 1.39
C LEU A 82 5.11 6.94 1.67
N ALA A 83 4.17 6.14 1.19
CA ALA A 83 2.74 6.33 1.41
C ALA A 83 2.39 6.30 2.90
N TYR A 84 2.94 5.36 3.66
CA TYR A 84 2.75 5.26 5.10
C TYR A 84 3.42 6.40 5.88
N SER A 85 4.60 6.83 5.43
CA SER A 85 5.25 8.03 6.00
C SER A 85 4.41 9.28 5.75
N TRP A 86 3.83 9.41 4.56
CA TRP A 86 2.92 10.50 4.22
C TRP A 86 1.64 10.44 5.06
N LEU A 87 1.05 9.25 5.21
CA LEU A 87 -0.14 9.02 6.03
C LEU A 87 0.07 9.47 7.48
N ALA A 88 1.25 9.20 8.04
CA ALA A 88 1.62 9.63 9.39
C ALA A 88 1.67 11.16 9.53
N LEU A 89 2.12 11.87 8.49
CA LEU A 89 2.24 13.33 8.45
C LEU A 89 0.96 14.05 7.95
N ALA A 90 -0.03 13.31 7.45
CA ALA A 90 -1.14 13.88 6.69
C ALA A 90 -2.19 14.58 7.56
N ASP A 91 -2.02 15.86 7.90
CA ASP A 91 -2.95 16.57 8.81
C ASP A 91 -4.34 16.92 8.24
N SER A 92 -4.63 16.57 6.98
CA SER A 92 -5.91 16.87 6.33
C SER A 92 -6.47 15.67 5.55
N LEU A 93 -7.79 15.66 5.35
CA LEU A 93 -8.47 14.59 4.59
C LEU A 93 -7.97 14.45 3.14
N PRO A 94 -7.68 15.52 2.37
CA PRO A 94 -7.11 15.39 1.03
C PRO A 94 -5.70 14.79 1.03
N LEU A 95 -4.87 15.15 2.01
CA LEU A 95 -3.53 14.55 2.17
C LEU A 95 -3.63 13.06 2.48
N LEU A 96 -4.64 12.67 3.26
CA LEU A 96 -4.90 11.27 3.58
C LEU A 96 -5.37 10.48 2.35
N ALA A 97 -6.23 11.07 1.52
CA ALA A 97 -6.63 10.48 0.24
C ALA A 97 -5.44 10.32 -0.72
N ALA A 98 -4.55 11.32 -0.79
CA ALA A 98 -3.33 11.27 -1.60
C ALA A 98 -2.37 10.17 -1.12
N ALA A 99 -2.20 10.00 0.19
CA ALA A 99 -1.39 8.92 0.76
C ALA A 99 -1.95 7.54 0.39
N ILE A 100 -3.27 7.35 0.48
CA ILE A 100 -3.94 6.11 0.08
C ILE A 100 -3.82 5.85 -1.42
N ALA A 101 -3.80 6.90 -2.25
CA ALA A 101 -3.66 6.74 -3.69
C ALA A 101 -2.25 6.34 -4.13
N LEU A 102 -1.24 6.65 -3.31
CA LEU A 102 0.17 6.33 -3.54
C LEU A 102 0.58 4.93 -3.08
N GLY A 103 -0.06 4.42 -2.02
CA GLY A 103 0.26 3.14 -1.39
C GLY A 103 -0.61 1.99 -1.86
#